data_AF-A0A149RYW0-F1
#
_entry.id   AF-A0A149RYW0-F1
#
_cell.length_a   1.000
_cell.length_b   1.000
_cell.length_c   1.000
_cell.angle_alpha   90.00
_cell.angle_beta   90.00
_cell.angle_gamma   90.00
#
_symmetry.space_group_name_H-M   'P 1'
#
loop_
_entity.id
_entity.type
_entity.pdbx_description
1 polymer ?
#
loop_
_entity_poly.entity_id
_entity_poly.type
_entity_poly.pdbx_seq_one_letter_code
_entity_poly.pdbx_strand_id
1 'polypeptide(L)'
;MKRLAWSLAGILLVGIGAGTAVVFGGLYDVGATSPHWRLTYRVLETARFHSIRHHAEGITTPVDLETQARLVGGASHFSTHCASCHSAPGVEAEDMA
;
A
#
# COMPACT_ATOMS: atom_id res chain seq x y z
N MET A 1 -28.67 -27.80 14.52
CA MET A 1 -28.68 -26.64 13.61
C MET A 1 -28.84 -25.31 14.33
N LYS A 2 -29.93 -25.05 15.09
CA LYS A 2 -30.11 -23.77 15.81
C LYS A 2 -28.94 -23.41 16.73
N ARG A 3 -28.52 -24.33 17.62
CA ARG A 3 -27.38 -24.10 18.54
C ARG A 3 -26.09 -23.69 17.80
N LEU A 4 -25.78 -24.37 16.69
CA LEU A 4 -24.64 -24.03 15.84
C LEU A 4 -24.77 -22.62 15.22
N ALA A 5 -25.96 -22.26 14.75
CA ALA A 5 -26.22 -20.93 14.20
C ALA A 5 -26.05 -19.81 15.25
N TRP A 6 -26.53 -20.02 16.48
CA TRP A 6 -26.33 -19.06 17.58
C TRP A 6 -24.85 -18.94 17.96
N SER A 7 -24.11 -20.05 17.97
CA SER A 7 -22.67 -20.03 18.24
C SER A 7 -21.91 -19.26 17.16
N LEU A 8 -22.20 -19.49 15.87
CA LEU A 8 -21.58 -18.75 14.76
C LEU A 8 -21.92 -17.26 14.80
N ALA A 9 -23.18 -16.91 15.08
CA ALA A 9 -23.60 -15.52 15.22
C ALA A 9 -22.88 -14.82 16.39
N GLY A 10 -22.73 -15.51 17.53
CA GLY A 10 -21.96 -15.00 18.67
C GLY A 10 -20.49 -14.76 18.34
N ILE A 11 -19.84 -15.70 17.66
CA ILE A 11 -18.44 -15.56 17.22
C ILE A 11 -18.29 -14.36 16.27
N LEU A 12 -19.19 -14.21 15.31
CA LEU A 12 -19.17 -13.07 14.38
C LEU A 12 -19.33 -11.74 15.12
N LEU A 13 -20.28 -11.66 16.05
CA LEU A 13 -20.53 -10.44 16.82
C LEU A 13 -19.31 -10.04 17.66
N VAL A 14 -18.66 -11.01 18.32
CA VAL A 14 -17.43 -10.79 19.08
C VAL A 14 -16.30 -10.35 18.15
N GLY A 15 -16.14 -11.00 16.99
CA GLY A 15 -15.13 -10.63 16.00
C GLY A 15 -15.30 -9.19 15.49
N ILE A 16 -16.54 -8.77 15.19
CA ILE A 16 -16.86 -7.40 14.79
C ILE A 16 -16.52 -6.44 15.94
N GLY A 17 -16.97 -6.71 17.16
CA GLY A 17 -16.70 -5.85 18.32
C GLY A 17 -15.21 -5.68 18.59
N ALA A 18 -14.43 -6.76 18.55
CA ALA A 18 -12.98 -6.72 18.70
C ALA A 18 -12.31 -5.92 17.57
N GLY A 19 -12.73 -6.14 16.32
CA GLY A 19 -12.22 -5.38 15.17
C GLY A 19 -12.50 -3.88 15.29
N THR A 20 -13.73 -3.50 15.68
CA THR A 20 -14.10 -2.10 15.93
C THR A 20 -13.22 -1.49 17.02
N ALA A 21 -13.02 -2.20 18.13
CA ALA A 21 -12.16 -1.71 19.21
C ALA A 21 -10.70 -1.51 18.76
N VAL A 22 -10.14 -2.41 17.94
CA VAL A 22 -8.79 -2.26 17.40
C VAL A 22 -8.66 -1.03 16.50
N VAL A 23 -9.60 -0.85 15.57
CA VAL A 23 -9.59 0.26 14.61
C VAL A 23 -9.80 1.61 15.29
N PHE A 24 -10.89 1.76 16.04
CA PHE A 24 -11.24 3.03 16.66
C PHE A 24 -10.41 3.33 17.92
N GLY A 25 -9.84 2.30 18.55
CA GLY A 25 -8.94 2.46 19.68
C GLY A 25 -7.49 2.76 19.30
N GLY A 26 -7.13 2.75 18.00
CA GLY A 26 -5.75 3.00 17.55
C GLY A 26 -4.75 1.94 18.03
N LEU A 27 -5.20 0.71 18.27
CA LEU A 27 -4.37 -0.37 18.83
C LEU A 27 -3.39 -1.00 17.83
N TYR A 28 -3.49 -0.61 16.55
CA TYR A 28 -2.61 -1.09 15.48
C TYR A 28 -1.95 0.11 14.78
N ASP A 29 -0.62 0.14 14.79
CA ASP A 29 0.16 1.18 14.13
C ASP A 29 0.21 0.93 12.61
N VAL A 30 -0.25 1.92 11.85
CA VAL A 30 -0.26 1.94 10.39
C VAL A 30 0.71 2.96 9.80
N GLY A 31 1.62 3.52 10.61
CA GLY A 31 2.63 4.48 10.17
C GLY A 31 3.56 3.89 9.10
N ALA A 32 3.96 4.72 8.12
CA ALA A 32 4.81 4.30 7.00
C ALA A 32 6.21 3.83 7.46
N THR A 33 6.67 4.30 8.62
CA THR A 33 7.96 3.97 9.23
C THR A 33 7.87 2.81 10.23
N SER A 34 6.65 2.33 10.54
CA SER A 34 6.39 1.27 11.52
C SER A 34 6.10 -0.05 10.81
N PRO A 35 6.93 -1.09 11.00
CA PRO A 35 6.68 -2.40 10.40
C PRO A 35 5.37 -3.02 10.90
N HIS A 36 4.54 -3.46 9.96
CA HIS A 36 3.37 -4.27 10.28
C HIS A 36 3.74 -5.59 10.97
N TRP A 37 2.78 -6.16 11.70
CA TRP A 37 2.95 -7.51 12.24
C TRP A 37 3.24 -8.52 11.12
N ARG A 38 4.00 -9.58 11.46
CA ARG A 38 4.48 -10.56 10.47
C ARG A 38 3.36 -11.19 9.62
N LEU A 39 2.18 -11.42 10.21
CA LEU A 39 1.03 -11.93 9.48
C LEU A 39 0.46 -10.88 8.54
N THR A 40 0.18 -9.67 9.04
CA THR A 40 -0.37 -8.56 8.25
C THR A 40 0.55 -8.21 7.08
N TYR A 41 1.86 -8.09 7.34
CA TYR A 41 2.86 -7.85 6.30
C TYR A 41 2.76 -8.89 5.17
N ARG A 42 2.73 -10.19 5.50
CA ARG A 42 2.67 -11.26 4.48
C ARG A 42 1.39 -11.20 3.65
N VAL A 43 0.26 -10.92 4.28
CA VAL A 43 -1.02 -10.78 3.59
C VAL A 43 -0.98 -9.60 2.62
N LEU A 44 -0.55 -8.43 3.10
CA LEU A 44 -0.47 -7.22 2.28
C LEU A 44 0.54 -7.36 1.13
N GLU A 45 1.71 -7.94 1.40
CA GLU A 45 2.75 -8.18 0.40
C GLU A 45 2.26 -9.13 -0.70
N THR A 46 1.59 -10.23 -0.32
CA THR A 46 1.02 -11.19 -1.26
C THR A 46 -0.06 -10.53 -2.12
N ALA A 47 -0.97 -9.78 -1.48
CA ALA A 47 -2.03 -9.05 -2.19
C ALA A 47 -1.45 -8.03 -3.18
N ARG A 48 -0.42 -7.28 -2.78
CA ARG A 48 0.29 -6.33 -3.64
C ARG A 48 0.87 -7.04 -4.87
N PHE A 49 1.63 -8.12 -4.66
CA PHE A 49 2.28 -8.84 -5.75
C PHE A 49 1.28 -9.36 -6.79
N HIS A 50 0.22 -10.03 -6.34
CA HIS A 50 -0.80 -10.58 -7.25
C HIS A 50 -1.61 -9.47 -7.95
N SER A 51 -1.94 -8.39 -7.25
CA SER A 51 -2.65 -7.26 -7.84
C SER A 51 -1.84 -6.58 -8.93
N ILE A 52 -0.57 -6.24 -8.66
CA ILE A 52 0.32 -5.60 -9.64
C ILE A 52 0.47 -6.50 -10.86
N ARG A 53 0.73 -7.80 -10.66
CA ARG A 53 0.87 -8.75 -11.76
C ARG A 53 -0.37 -8.77 -12.65
N HIS A 54 -1.55 -8.93 -12.05
CA HIS A 54 -2.80 -9.02 -12.80
C HIS A 54 -3.07 -7.76 -13.64
N HIS A 55 -2.90 -6.58 -13.06
CA HIS A 55 -3.18 -5.32 -13.75
C HIS A 55 -2.07 -4.91 -14.73
N ALA A 56 -0.86 -5.47 -14.59
CA ALA A 56 0.25 -5.19 -15.49
C ALA A 56 0.29 -6.10 -16.73
N GLU A 57 -0.50 -7.19 -16.79
CA GLU A 57 -0.45 -8.20 -17.86
C GLU A 57 -0.61 -7.62 -19.28
N GLY A 58 -1.37 -6.54 -19.44
CA GLY A 58 -1.59 -5.88 -20.73
C GLY A 58 -0.70 -4.67 -21.02
N ILE A 59 0.21 -4.31 -20.09
CA ILE A 59 1.04 -3.12 -20.23
C ILE A 59 2.27 -3.47 -21.06
N THR A 60 2.34 -2.95 -22.28
CA THR A 60 3.54 -3.01 -23.11
C THR A 60 4.48 -1.86 -22.74
N THR A 61 5.73 -2.20 -22.43
CA THR A 61 6.75 -1.18 -22.20
C THR A 61 7.09 -0.52 -23.54
N PRO A 62 7.07 0.82 -23.65
CA PRO A 62 7.49 1.50 -24.88
C PRO A 62 8.93 1.13 -25.24
N VAL A 63 9.21 0.92 -26.53
CA VAL A 63 10.57 0.57 -26.99
C VAL A 63 11.50 1.80 -27.07
N ASP A 64 10.93 3.00 -27.01
CA ASP A 64 11.57 4.29 -27.26
C ASP A 64 11.87 5.07 -25.96
N LEU A 65 12.00 4.37 -24.83
CA LEU A 65 12.24 4.98 -23.51
C LEU A 65 13.48 5.89 -23.47
N GLU A 66 14.50 5.58 -24.26
CA GLU A 66 15.76 6.33 -24.30
C GLU A 66 15.73 7.55 -25.22
N THR A 67 14.60 7.84 -25.86
CA THR A 67 14.48 9.06 -26.66
C THR A 67 14.58 10.30 -25.79
N GLN A 68 15.27 11.34 -26.28
CA GLN A 68 15.43 12.62 -25.57
C GLN A 68 14.09 13.17 -25.06
N ALA A 69 13.03 13.08 -25.88
CA ALA A 69 11.70 13.56 -25.51
C ALA A 69 11.13 12.83 -24.27
N ARG A 70 11.27 11.50 -24.20
CA ARG A 70 10.81 10.71 -23.05
C ARG A 70 11.67 10.91 -21.81
N LEU A 71 13.00 11.03 -21.98
CA LEU A 71 13.90 11.31 -20.86
C LEU A 71 13.58 12.67 -20.21
N VAL A 72 13.39 13.71 -21.01
CA VAL A 72 13.00 15.04 -20.52
C VAL A 72 11.62 15.01 -19.86
N GLY A 73 10.65 14.34 -20.48
CA GLY A 73 9.32 14.16 -19.88
C GLY A 73 9.35 13.41 -18.55
N GLY A 74 10.13 12.32 -18.48
CA GLY A 74 10.34 11.53 -17.27
C GLY A 74 10.98 12.34 -16.15
N ALA A 75 11.99 13.15 -16.47
CA ALA A 75 12.63 14.04 -15.50
C ALA A 75 11.64 15.08 -14.94
N SER A 76 10.78 15.66 -15.79
CA SER A 76 9.73 16.59 -15.36
C SER A 76 8.68 15.92 -14.45
N HIS A 77 8.26 14.69 -14.78
CA HIS A 77 7.36 13.93 -13.92
C HIS A 77 8.01 13.59 -12.58
N PHE A 78 9.28 13.17 -12.57
CA PHE A 78 10.02 12.89 -11.36
C PHE A 78 10.15 14.13 -10.47
N SER A 79 10.51 15.29 -11.03
CA SER A 79 10.63 16.53 -10.28
C SER A 79 9.30 16.97 -9.66
N THR A 80 8.18 16.70 -10.34
CA THR A 80 6.85 17.11 -9.87
C THR A 80 6.26 16.18 -8.82
N HIS A 81 6.54 14.88 -8.89
CA HIS A 81 5.81 13.88 -8.10
C HIS A 81 6.66 13.09 -7.11
N CYS A 82 7.98 13.05 -7.30
CA CYS A 82 8.87 12.16 -6.55
C CYS A 82 9.98 12.91 -5.81
N ALA A 83 10.42 14.05 -6.34
CA ALA A 83 11.58 14.78 -5.81
C ALA A 83 11.37 15.35 -4.40
N SER A 84 10.12 15.53 -3.95
CA SER A 84 9.83 15.98 -2.58
C SER A 84 10.39 15.03 -1.52
N CYS A 85 10.19 13.71 -1.70
CA CYS A 85 10.68 12.69 -0.77
C CYS A 85 12.02 12.07 -1.18
N HIS A 86 12.24 11.89 -2.49
CA HIS A 86 13.42 11.19 -3.02
C HIS A 86 14.56 12.14 -3.42
N SER A 87 14.38 13.44 -3.20
CA SER A 87 15.29 14.53 -3.55
C SER A 87 15.63 14.62 -5.04
N ALA A 88 16.10 15.79 -5.45
CA ALA A 88 16.67 16.03 -6.77
C ALA A 88 17.79 17.08 -6.63
N PRO A 89 18.69 17.23 -7.61
CA PRO A 89 19.70 18.29 -7.54
C PRO A 89 19.06 19.67 -7.30
N GLY A 90 19.43 20.32 -6.19
CA GLY A 90 18.86 21.61 -5.78
C GLY A 90 17.49 21.54 -5.09
N VAL A 91 17.00 20.34 -4.78
CA VAL A 91 15.80 20.11 -3.96
C VAL A 91 16.23 19.38 -2.70
N GLU A 92 16.20 20.07 -1.57
CA GLU A 92 16.35 19.45 -0.26
C GLU A 92 15.21 18.44 -0.06
N ALA A 93 15.52 17.25 0.48
CA ALA A 93 14.47 16.32 0.88
C ALA A 93 13.54 17.07 1.84
N GLU A 94 12.28 17.22 1.46
CA GLU A 94 11.30 17.76 2.39
C GLU A 94 11.08 16.66 3.42
N ASP A 95 11.39 16.97 4.69
CA ASP A 95 11.18 16.07 5.82
C ASP A 95 9.69 15.70 5.89
N MET A 96 9.30 14.62 5.20
CA MET A 96 8.15 13.83 5.57
C MET A 96 8.58 12.92 6.72
N ALA A 97 8.84 13.55 7.87
CA ALA A 97 8.92 12.92 9.18
C ALA A 97 7.58 13.04 9.90
#